data_AF-G5DYV9-F1
#
_entry.id   AF-G5DYV9-F1
#
_cell.length_a   1.000
_cell.length_b   1.000
_cell.length_c   1.000
_cell.angle_alpha   90.00
_cell.angle_beta   90.00
_cell.angle_gamma   90.00
#
_symmetry.space_group_name_H-M   'P 1'
#
loop_
_entity.id
_entity.type
_entity.pdbx_description
1 polymer ?
#
loop_
_entity_poly.entity_id
_entity_poly.type
_entity_poly.pdbx_seq_one_letter_code
_entity_poly.pdbx_strand_id
1 'polypeptide(L)'
;ERLRFIRGTEFQLSKEYTLDVYKLSSVVTQHDAKKAGAEVVKQVEHPLLSGLLYPGLQALDEEYLKVDAQFGGVGQRKIFTFAERYLPALGYAKRIHLMNPMVPGLTGGKMSSSEEESKIDLLDSPSVDVGEENPRCVVSGLVKYVPADQLLGRSVVVLCNLKPQKMRGIESQGMLLCASKEGQQRQVEPLDPPADSAPGERIYVEGYENGEPEGELAQWKGKNIVTKLGPVTCKTLQGGSIS
;
A
#
# COMPACT_ATOMS: atom_id res chain seq x y z
N GLU A 1 15.18 -11.76 8.85
CA GLU A 1 15.93 -10.52 9.18
C GLU A 1 17.10 -10.22 8.23
N ARG A 2 16.93 -10.26 6.89
CA ARG A 2 18.05 -10.07 5.92
C ARG A 2 17.94 -8.81 5.05
N LEU A 3 17.05 -7.87 5.38
CA LEU A 3 16.91 -6.60 4.65
C LEU A 3 17.69 -5.52 5.37
N ARG A 4 18.57 -4.83 4.64
CA ARG A 4 19.32 -3.67 5.12
C ARG A 4 18.82 -2.43 4.40
N PHE A 5 18.47 -1.41 5.16
CA PHE A 5 18.07 -0.12 4.63
C PHE A 5 19.26 0.82 4.73
N ILE A 6 19.70 1.37 3.60
CA ILE A 6 20.83 2.31 3.52
C ILE A 6 20.27 3.62 2.98
N ARG A 7 20.52 4.73 3.68
CA ARG A 7 20.12 6.06 3.20
C ARG A 7 21.15 6.59 2.21
N GLY A 8 20.70 7.25 1.14
CA GLY A 8 21.59 7.88 0.16
C GLY A 8 22.62 8.83 0.79
N THR A 9 22.22 9.55 1.85
CA THR A 9 23.10 10.44 2.61
C THR A 9 24.32 9.76 3.23
N GLU A 10 24.29 8.43 3.41
CA GLU A 10 25.40 7.68 4.00
C GLU A 10 26.58 7.49 3.03
N PHE A 11 26.35 7.54 1.71
CA PHE A 11 27.40 7.28 0.71
C PHE A 11 27.49 8.34 -0.40
N GLN A 12 26.38 8.99 -0.76
CA GLN A 12 26.33 9.97 -1.85
C GLN A 12 27.09 11.27 -1.53
N LEU A 13 27.35 11.55 -0.24
CA LEU A 13 28.15 12.69 0.19
C LEU A 13 29.66 12.43 0.16
N SER A 14 30.08 11.22 -0.21
CA SER A 14 31.50 10.90 -0.33
C SER A 14 32.17 11.68 -1.47
N LYS A 15 33.47 11.91 -1.30
CA LYS A 15 34.29 12.57 -2.32
C LYS A 15 34.31 11.75 -3.60
N GLU A 16 34.41 10.43 -3.46
CA GLU A 16 34.47 9.46 -4.54
C GLU A 16 33.19 9.52 -5.38
N TYR A 17 32.02 9.47 -4.73
CA TYR A 17 30.74 9.54 -5.41
C TYR A 17 30.60 10.84 -6.21
N THR A 18 30.97 11.97 -5.59
CA THR A 18 30.94 13.29 -6.25
C THR A 18 31.84 13.35 -7.48
N LEU A 19 33.05 12.79 -7.38
CA LEU A 19 33.98 12.75 -8.51
C LEU A 19 33.44 11.88 -9.66
N ASP A 20 32.80 10.75 -9.34
CA ASP A 20 32.19 9.90 -10.36
C ASP A 20 30.96 10.53 -11.01
N VAL A 21 30.17 11.31 -10.26
CA VAL A 21 29.10 12.15 -10.84
C VAL A 21 29.68 13.11 -11.88
N TYR A 22 30.80 13.77 -11.60
CA TYR A 22 31.46 14.64 -12.58
C TYR A 22 32.00 13.88 -13.77
N LYS A 23 32.67 12.73 -13.57
CA LYS A 23 33.16 11.88 -14.66
C LYS A 23 32.00 11.43 -15.54
N LEU A 24 30.92 10.94 -14.95
CA LEU A 24 29.74 10.49 -15.67
C LEU A 24 29.12 11.63 -16.48
N SER A 25 29.02 12.82 -15.87
CA SER A 25 28.51 14.03 -16.54
C SER A 25 29.38 14.48 -17.72
N SER A 26 30.67 14.11 -17.75
CA SER A 26 31.57 14.44 -18.86
C SER A 26 31.46 13.50 -20.07
N VAL A 27 30.93 12.28 -19.87
CA VAL A 27 30.81 11.26 -20.93
C VAL A 27 29.38 11.04 -21.40
N VAL A 28 28.39 11.42 -20.58
CA VAL A 28 26.97 11.27 -20.90
C VAL A 28 26.47 12.44 -21.72
N THR A 29 25.83 12.16 -22.85
CA THR A 29 25.18 13.19 -23.66
C THR A 29 23.84 13.62 -23.04
N GLN A 30 23.45 14.87 -23.26
CA GLN A 30 22.12 15.36 -22.86
C GLN A 30 20.99 14.51 -23.45
N HIS A 31 21.14 14.07 -24.70
CA HIS A 31 20.17 13.19 -25.37
C HIS A 31 19.98 11.88 -24.61
N ASP A 32 21.07 11.22 -24.24
CA ASP A 32 21.02 9.94 -23.54
C ASP A 32 20.46 10.08 -22.13
N ALA A 33 20.87 11.11 -21.39
CA ALA A 33 20.33 11.42 -20.06
C ALA A 33 18.81 11.66 -20.12
N LYS A 34 18.35 12.50 -21.06
CA LYS A 34 16.92 12.80 -21.25
C LYS A 34 16.14 11.54 -21.63
N LYS A 35 16.68 10.72 -22.54
CA LYS A 35 16.07 9.46 -22.96
C LYS A 35 15.96 8.49 -21.78
N ALA A 36 17.00 8.35 -20.96
CA ALA A 36 17.02 7.47 -19.81
C ALA A 36 15.96 7.87 -18.77
N GLY A 37 15.84 9.15 -18.46
CA GLY A 37 14.90 9.68 -17.48
C GLY A 37 13.46 9.88 -17.97
N ALA A 38 13.15 9.60 -19.24
CA ALA A 38 11.90 10.02 -19.88
C ALA A 38 10.61 9.53 -19.19
N GLU A 39 10.66 8.36 -18.53
CA GLU A 39 9.50 7.73 -17.87
C GLU A 39 9.48 7.95 -16.35
N VAL A 40 10.56 8.48 -15.77
CA VAL A 40 10.73 8.63 -14.31
C VAL A 40 10.78 10.10 -13.91
N VAL A 41 11.26 10.96 -14.80
CA VAL A 41 11.38 12.41 -14.59
C VAL A 41 10.34 13.12 -15.43
N LYS A 42 9.60 14.05 -14.81
CA LYS A 42 8.62 14.89 -15.51
C LYS A 42 9.31 15.67 -16.63
N GLN A 43 8.89 15.41 -17.86
CA GLN A 43 9.39 16.12 -19.03
C GLN A 43 8.70 17.48 -19.12
N VAL A 44 9.50 18.54 -19.09
CA VAL A 44 9.06 19.93 -19.29
C VAL A 44 9.95 20.60 -20.33
N GLU A 45 9.50 21.70 -20.92
CA GLU A 45 10.21 22.42 -21.98
C GLU A 45 11.60 22.92 -21.52
N HIS A 46 11.69 23.39 -20.27
CA HIS A 46 12.91 23.84 -19.63
C HIS A 46 13.19 23.02 -18.35
N PRO A 47 13.71 21.78 -18.48
CA PRO A 47 13.90 20.91 -17.34
C PRO A 47 15.07 21.39 -16.47
N LEU A 48 14.93 21.21 -15.16
CA LEU A 48 16.05 21.37 -14.24
C LEU A 48 17.13 20.33 -14.53
N LEU A 49 18.40 20.70 -14.33
CA LEU A 49 19.54 19.79 -14.49
C LEU A 49 19.42 18.54 -13.62
N SER A 50 18.75 18.65 -12.46
CA SER A 50 18.49 17.51 -11.57
C SER A 50 17.81 16.34 -12.30
N GLY A 51 16.91 16.62 -13.23
CA GLY A 51 16.24 15.61 -14.03
C GLY A 51 17.16 14.89 -15.02
N LEU A 52 18.19 15.58 -15.51
CA LEU A 52 19.21 15.00 -16.39
C LEU A 52 20.27 14.23 -15.61
N LEU A 53 20.56 14.65 -14.37
CA LEU A 53 21.51 13.96 -13.49
C LEU A 53 20.93 12.67 -12.89
N TYR A 54 19.62 12.62 -12.65
CA TYR A 54 18.96 11.53 -11.96
C TYR A 54 19.30 10.11 -12.48
N PRO A 55 19.26 9.82 -13.80
CA PRO A 55 19.65 8.49 -14.29
C PRO A 55 21.09 8.12 -13.95
N GLY A 56 21.98 9.10 -13.94
CA GLY A 56 23.38 8.90 -13.57
C GLY A 56 23.56 8.63 -12.08
N LEU A 57 22.80 9.32 -11.22
CA LEU A 57 22.79 9.05 -9.79
C LEU A 57 22.31 7.63 -9.49
N GLN A 58 21.18 7.23 -10.08
CA GLN A 58 20.64 5.88 -9.90
C GLN A 58 21.61 4.78 -10.39
N ALA A 59 22.33 5.01 -11.49
CA ALA A 59 23.35 4.08 -11.98
C ALA A 59 24.55 3.99 -11.03
N LEU A 60 25.04 5.13 -10.51
CA LEU A 60 26.16 5.14 -9.56
C LEU A 60 25.79 4.49 -8.22
N ASP A 61 24.54 4.62 -7.78
CA ASP A 61 24.06 3.95 -6.56
C ASP A 61 24.28 2.43 -6.62
N GLU A 62 24.21 1.79 -7.78
CA GLU A 62 24.50 0.36 -7.94
C GLU A 62 25.94 0.00 -7.52
N GLU A 63 26.90 0.85 -7.88
CA GLU A 63 28.31 0.64 -7.56
C GLU A 63 28.59 0.96 -6.08
N TYR A 64 28.01 2.03 -5.54
CA TYR A 64 28.30 2.46 -4.17
C TYR A 64 27.55 1.64 -3.12
N LEU A 65 26.39 1.07 -3.47
CA LEU A 65 25.69 0.09 -2.64
C LEU A 65 26.28 -1.32 -2.76
N LYS A 66 27.23 -1.54 -3.69
CA LYS A 66 27.89 -2.84 -3.93
C LYS A 66 26.89 -3.96 -4.20
N VAL A 67 25.86 -3.67 -5.01
CA VAL A 67 24.83 -4.66 -5.36
C VAL A 67 25.25 -5.44 -6.59
N ASP A 68 24.86 -6.73 -6.66
CA ASP A 68 25.03 -7.55 -7.86
C ASP A 68 23.85 -7.38 -8.84
N ALA A 69 22.69 -7.04 -8.29
CA ALA A 69 21.44 -6.88 -9.03
C ALA A 69 20.63 -5.69 -8.51
N GLN A 70 19.96 -4.99 -9.43
CA GLN A 70 18.97 -3.97 -9.13
C GLN A 70 17.59 -4.46 -9.56
N PHE A 71 16.61 -4.30 -8.67
CA PHE A 71 15.21 -4.61 -8.92
C PHE A 71 14.42 -3.30 -9.06
N GLY A 72 13.61 -3.17 -10.11
CA GLY A 72 12.73 -2.02 -10.29
C GLY A 72 11.57 -2.26 -11.25
N GLY A 73 10.77 -1.23 -11.47
CA GLY A 73 9.62 -1.30 -12.38
C GLY A 73 10.02 -1.27 -13.86
N VAL A 74 9.16 -1.77 -14.74
CA VAL A 74 9.36 -1.70 -16.21
C VAL A 74 9.62 -0.27 -16.70
N GLY A 75 9.04 0.76 -16.06
CA GLY A 75 9.29 2.16 -16.39
C GLY A 75 10.73 2.65 -16.17
N GLN A 76 11.54 1.88 -15.45
CA GLN A 76 12.96 2.19 -15.21
C GLN A 76 13.89 1.51 -16.22
N ARG A 77 13.37 0.74 -17.19
CA ARG A 77 14.17 0.00 -18.19
C ARG A 77 15.22 0.86 -18.90
N LYS A 78 14.87 2.09 -19.22
CA LYS A 78 15.79 3.01 -19.92
C LYS A 78 16.96 3.45 -19.03
N ILE A 79 16.76 3.53 -17.71
CA ILE A 79 17.82 3.78 -16.73
C ILE A 79 18.73 2.57 -16.60
N PHE A 80 18.17 1.35 -16.57
CA PHE A 80 18.97 0.12 -16.56
C PHE A 80 19.85 -0.02 -17.80
N THR A 81 19.28 0.26 -18.98
CA THR A 81 20.05 0.29 -20.24
C THR A 81 21.16 1.36 -20.21
N PHE A 82 20.87 2.50 -19.58
CA PHE A 82 21.84 3.57 -19.39
C PHE A 82 22.99 3.14 -18.47
N ALA A 83 22.69 2.49 -17.34
CA ALA A 83 23.69 1.96 -16.42
C ALA A 83 24.59 0.91 -17.08
N GLU A 84 24.01 -0.04 -17.84
CA GLU A 84 24.77 -1.05 -18.58
C GLU A 84 25.75 -0.48 -19.60
N ARG A 85 25.44 0.70 -20.16
CA ARG A 85 26.29 1.39 -21.12
C ARG A 85 27.39 2.21 -20.43
N TYR A 86 27.03 2.98 -19.41
CA TYR A 86 27.92 4.01 -18.87
C TYR A 86 28.73 3.56 -17.65
N LEU A 87 28.27 2.61 -16.84
CA LEU A 87 29.07 2.07 -15.73
C LEU A 87 30.39 1.44 -16.23
N PRO A 88 30.40 0.64 -17.31
CA PRO A 88 31.66 0.13 -17.87
C PRO A 88 32.60 1.23 -18.38
N ALA A 89 32.06 2.35 -18.87
CA ALA A 89 32.87 3.48 -19.33
C ALA A 89 33.61 4.18 -18.16
N LEU A 90 33.10 4.03 -16.93
CA LEU A 90 33.76 4.48 -15.70
C LEU A 90 34.68 3.40 -15.08
N GLY A 91 34.75 2.21 -15.69
CA GLY A 91 35.53 1.07 -15.18
C GLY A 91 34.78 0.16 -14.21
N TYR A 92 33.46 0.33 -14.08
CA TYR A 92 32.63 -0.49 -13.19
C TYR A 92 32.00 -1.68 -13.90
N ALA A 93 31.71 -2.74 -13.13
CA ALA A 93 31.07 -3.94 -13.65
C ALA A 93 29.60 -3.69 -14.02
N LYS A 94 29.06 -4.47 -14.96
CA LYS A 94 27.63 -4.46 -15.26
C LYS A 94 26.85 -5.15 -14.15
N ARG A 95 25.63 -4.67 -13.86
CA ARG A 95 24.71 -5.27 -12.89
C ARG A 95 23.56 -6.00 -13.56
N ILE A 96 22.95 -6.91 -12.81
CA ILE A 96 21.77 -7.63 -13.24
C ILE A 96 20.54 -6.75 -13.00
N HIS A 97 19.74 -6.52 -14.03
CA HIS A 97 18.52 -5.72 -13.91
C HIS A 97 17.28 -6.62 -13.92
N LEU A 98 16.58 -6.66 -12.80
CA LEU A 98 15.31 -7.38 -12.64
C LEU A 98 14.15 -6.39 -12.74
N MET A 99 13.19 -6.69 -13.60
CA MET A 99 12.04 -5.82 -13.87
C MET A 99 10.73 -6.49 -13.47
N ASN A 100 9.90 -5.76 -12.72
CA ASN A 100 8.51 -6.15 -12.47
C ASN A 100 7.56 -5.22 -13.26
N PRO A 101 6.52 -5.75 -13.96
CA PRO A 101 5.43 -4.91 -14.44
C PRO A 101 4.84 -4.08 -13.31
N MET A 102 4.41 -2.86 -13.65
CA MET A 102 3.74 -2.01 -12.67
C MET A 102 2.39 -2.63 -12.33
N VAL A 103 2.04 -2.62 -11.04
CA VAL A 103 0.68 -2.98 -10.63
C VAL A 103 -0.26 -1.86 -11.09
N PRO A 104 -1.16 -2.12 -12.05
CA PRO A 104 -2.07 -1.10 -12.54
C PRO A 104 -3.02 -0.70 -11.42
N GLY A 105 -3.34 0.59 -11.33
CA GLY A 105 -4.42 1.03 -10.45
C GLY A 105 -5.77 0.47 -10.90
N LEU A 106 -6.77 0.52 -10.02
CA LEU A 106 -8.12 -0.03 -10.27
C LEU A 106 -8.80 0.55 -11.53
N THR A 107 -8.40 1.74 -11.95
CA THR A 107 -8.92 2.46 -13.12
C THR A 107 -8.13 2.18 -14.42
N GLY A 108 -7.13 1.30 -14.39
CA GLY A 108 -6.47 0.74 -15.58
C GLY A 108 -5.54 1.67 -16.36
N GLY A 109 -5.32 2.92 -15.92
CA GLY A 109 -4.55 3.92 -16.68
C GLY A 109 -3.17 4.27 -16.11
N LYS A 110 -3.02 4.38 -14.79
CA LYS A 110 -1.77 4.81 -14.13
C LYS A 110 -1.31 3.81 -13.08
N MET A 111 -0.07 3.98 -12.59
CA MET A 111 0.38 3.29 -11.40
C MET A 111 -0.61 3.53 -10.28
N SER A 112 -0.83 2.48 -9.51
CA SER A 112 -1.77 2.51 -8.41
C SER A 112 -1.52 3.67 -7.43
N SER A 113 -0.27 4.06 -7.17
CA SER A 113 0.05 5.19 -6.29
C SER A 113 -0.16 6.59 -6.90
N SER A 114 -0.47 6.70 -8.21
CA SER A 114 -0.55 7.99 -8.93
C SER A 114 -1.92 8.65 -8.88
N GLU A 115 -2.99 7.90 -8.65
CA GLU A 115 -4.32 8.44 -8.39
C GLU A 115 -4.83 7.83 -7.09
N GLU A 116 -5.22 8.66 -6.14
CA GLU A 116 -5.65 8.26 -4.80
C GLU A 116 -6.81 7.24 -4.86
N GLU A 117 -7.72 7.40 -5.83
CA GLU A 117 -8.81 6.46 -6.10
C GLU A 117 -8.32 5.13 -6.70
N SER A 118 -7.23 5.14 -7.45
CA SER A 118 -6.61 3.96 -8.09
C SER A 118 -5.62 3.22 -7.18
N LYS A 119 -5.35 3.76 -5.98
CA LYS A 119 -4.40 3.24 -4.99
C LYS A 119 -4.84 1.89 -4.43
N ILE A 120 -3.96 0.92 -4.63
CA ILE A 120 -3.91 -0.45 -4.17
C ILE A 120 -2.86 -0.37 -3.07
N ASP A 121 -3.30 0.12 -1.93
CA ASP A 121 -2.56 -0.11 -0.71
C ASP A 121 -2.57 -1.63 -0.47
N LEU A 122 -1.38 -2.20 -0.52
CA LEU A 122 -1.14 -3.51 0.06
C LEU A 122 -1.07 -3.26 1.56
N LEU A 123 -2.03 -3.88 2.26
CA LEU A 123 -2.11 -4.12 3.71
C LEU A 123 -2.96 -3.14 4.51
N ASP A 124 -4.08 -3.67 5.00
CA ASP A 124 -4.24 -3.94 6.42
C ASP A 124 -4.53 -5.45 6.56
N SER A 125 -3.64 -6.21 7.19
CA SER A 125 -3.94 -7.54 7.73
C SER A 125 -3.72 -7.54 9.24
N PRO A 126 -4.59 -6.88 10.01
CA PRO A 126 -4.58 -7.03 11.46
C PRO A 126 -5.05 -8.44 11.82
N SER A 127 -4.32 -9.06 12.74
CA SER A 127 -4.85 -10.16 13.54
C SER A 127 -5.97 -9.59 14.41
N VAL A 128 -7.22 -9.96 14.14
CA VAL A 128 -8.37 -9.54 14.94
C VAL A 128 -8.66 -10.61 15.99
N ASP A 129 -8.62 -10.20 17.26
CA ASP A 129 -9.08 -11.03 18.36
C ASP A 129 -10.61 -11.07 18.37
N VAL A 130 -11.16 -12.26 18.16
CA VAL A 130 -12.59 -12.55 18.18
C VAL A 130 -12.96 -13.51 19.32
N GLY A 131 -12.12 -13.59 20.36
CA GLY A 131 -12.33 -14.48 21.51
C GLY A 131 -12.05 -15.96 21.22
N GLU A 132 -11.34 -16.25 20.13
CA GLU A 132 -10.89 -17.59 19.74
C GLU A 132 -9.44 -17.84 20.17
N GLU A 133 -9.01 -19.11 20.20
CA GLU A 133 -7.64 -19.48 20.57
C GLU A 133 -6.59 -18.83 19.66
N ASN A 134 -6.92 -18.62 18.38
CA ASN A 134 -6.07 -17.95 17.42
C ASN A 134 -6.77 -16.72 16.83
N PRO A 135 -6.15 -15.53 16.87
CA PRO A 135 -6.65 -14.35 16.17
C PRO A 135 -6.83 -14.59 14.67
N ARG A 136 -7.89 -14.01 14.09
CA ARG A 136 -8.21 -14.18 12.67
C ARG A 136 -7.53 -13.13 11.80
N CYS A 137 -7.13 -13.51 10.60
CA CYS A 137 -6.67 -12.53 9.60
C CYS A 137 -7.89 -11.92 8.89
N VAL A 138 -8.10 -10.61 9.02
CA VAL A 138 -9.20 -9.90 8.34
C VAL A 138 -8.62 -8.81 7.44
N VAL A 139 -8.96 -8.87 6.15
CA VAL A 139 -8.53 -7.87 5.16
C VAL A 139 -9.64 -6.84 4.98
N SER A 140 -9.33 -5.55 5.12
CA SER A 140 -10.31 -4.46 4.97
C SER A 140 -9.86 -3.41 3.95
N GLY A 141 -10.84 -2.69 3.38
CA GLY A 141 -10.60 -1.59 2.44
C GLY A 141 -10.59 -0.21 3.09
N LEU A 142 -10.20 -0.11 4.37
CA LEU A 142 -10.42 1.10 5.19
C LEU A 142 -9.30 2.14 5.12
N VAL A 143 -8.16 1.82 4.50
CA VAL A 143 -6.98 2.69 4.43
C VAL A 143 -7.29 4.11 3.92
N LYS A 144 -8.29 4.27 3.06
CA LYS A 144 -8.69 5.58 2.50
C LYS A 144 -9.59 6.40 3.43
N TYR A 145 -10.15 5.78 4.46
CA TYR A 145 -11.19 6.36 5.30
C TYR A 145 -10.75 6.50 6.77
N VAL A 146 -9.95 5.55 7.25
CA VAL A 146 -9.45 5.52 8.62
C VAL A 146 -7.96 5.23 8.59
N PRO A 147 -7.11 6.09 9.19
CA PRO A 147 -5.69 5.82 9.26
C PRO A 147 -5.40 4.63 10.20
N ALA A 148 -4.34 3.88 9.89
CA ALA A 148 -4.04 2.61 10.55
C ALA A 148 -3.83 2.73 12.08
N ASP A 149 -3.31 3.86 12.55
CA ASP A 149 -3.13 4.17 13.97
C ASP A 149 -4.47 4.26 14.73
N GLN A 150 -5.55 4.61 14.06
CA GLN A 150 -6.91 4.64 14.63
C GLN A 150 -7.61 3.28 14.60
N LEU A 151 -7.05 2.29 13.91
CA LEU A 151 -7.56 0.92 13.90
C LEU A 151 -6.82 0.03 14.91
N LEU A 152 -5.55 0.32 15.20
CA LEU A 152 -4.78 -0.41 16.20
C LEU A 152 -5.38 -0.22 17.61
N GLY A 153 -5.77 -1.33 18.24
CA GLY A 153 -6.35 -1.33 19.58
C GLY A 153 -7.79 -0.82 19.66
N ARG A 154 -8.45 -0.58 18.52
CA ARG A 154 -9.87 -0.20 18.46
C ARG A 154 -10.75 -1.44 18.51
N SER A 155 -11.79 -1.41 19.33
CA SER A 155 -12.87 -2.41 19.30
C SER A 155 -13.70 -2.25 18.02
N VAL A 156 -13.89 -3.34 17.29
CA VAL A 156 -14.57 -3.36 15.99
C VAL A 156 -15.59 -4.48 15.92
N VAL A 157 -16.52 -4.38 14.98
CA VAL A 157 -17.50 -5.43 14.70
C VAL A 157 -17.07 -6.25 13.49
N VAL A 158 -17.03 -7.58 13.65
CA VAL A 158 -16.61 -8.51 12.58
C VAL A 158 -17.66 -9.59 12.33
N LEU A 159 -17.99 -9.78 11.06
CA LEU A 159 -18.78 -10.90 10.58
C LEU A 159 -17.86 -12.12 10.38
N CYS A 160 -18.06 -13.14 11.22
CA CYS A 160 -17.13 -14.28 11.35
C CYS A 160 -17.59 -15.57 10.65
N ASN A 161 -18.84 -15.65 10.20
CA ASN A 161 -19.45 -16.84 9.58
C ASN A 161 -19.38 -16.86 8.04
N LEU A 162 -18.57 -15.99 7.43
CA LEU A 162 -18.31 -16.01 5.99
C LEU A 162 -17.26 -17.07 5.66
N LYS A 163 -17.36 -17.69 4.47
CA LYS A 163 -16.29 -18.54 3.95
C LYS A 163 -15.00 -17.72 3.78
N PRO A 164 -13.84 -18.23 4.20
CA PRO A 164 -12.58 -17.56 3.98
C PRO A 164 -12.37 -17.21 2.51
N GLN A 165 -12.03 -15.96 2.22
CA GLN A 165 -11.83 -15.49 0.86
C GLN A 165 -10.41 -15.00 0.69
N LYS A 166 -9.73 -15.51 -0.35
CA LYS A 166 -8.42 -14.99 -0.73
C LYS A 166 -8.58 -13.63 -1.40
N MET A 167 -8.06 -12.60 -0.75
CA MET A 167 -8.00 -11.24 -1.26
C MET A 167 -6.53 -10.89 -1.48
N ARG A 168 -6.15 -10.76 -2.76
CA ARG A 168 -4.78 -10.36 -3.15
C ARG A 168 -3.67 -11.25 -2.55
N GLY A 169 -3.95 -12.56 -2.42
CA GLY A 169 -3.01 -13.55 -1.90
C GLY A 169 -3.05 -13.78 -0.39
N ILE A 170 -3.77 -12.94 0.36
CA ILE A 170 -4.01 -13.09 1.80
C ILE A 170 -5.38 -13.71 2.00
N GLU A 171 -5.50 -14.72 2.87
CA GLU A 171 -6.78 -15.30 3.24
C GLU A 171 -7.46 -14.44 4.31
N SER A 172 -8.63 -13.88 3.98
CA SER A 172 -9.47 -13.15 4.93
C SER A 172 -10.49 -14.10 5.55
N GLN A 173 -10.49 -14.21 6.87
CA GLN A 173 -11.32 -15.13 7.67
C GLN A 173 -12.47 -14.41 8.40
N GLY A 174 -12.85 -13.24 7.87
CA GLY A 174 -13.95 -12.41 8.37
C GLY A 174 -14.10 -11.14 7.54
N MET A 175 -15.11 -10.35 7.88
CA MET A 175 -15.39 -9.05 7.27
C MET A 175 -15.70 -8.03 8.36
N LEU A 176 -14.98 -6.91 8.37
CA LEU A 176 -15.22 -5.82 9.30
C LEU A 176 -16.46 -5.03 8.84
N LEU A 177 -17.42 -4.81 9.73
CA LEU A 177 -18.64 -4.08 9.42
C LEU A 177 -18.45 -2.56 9.58
N CYS A 178 -18.83 -1.82 8.56
CA CYS A 178 -18.75 -0.36 8.57
C CYS A 178 -20.11 0.28 8.26
N ALA A 179 -20.34 1.46 8.83
CA ALA A 179 -21.32 2.39 8.32
C ALA A 179 -20.74 3.10 7.09
N SER A 180 -21.55 3.28 6.05
CA SER A 180 -21.19 4.02 4.86
C SER A 180 -22.30 4.97 4.43
N LYS A 181 -21.92 6.12 3.87
CA LYS A 181 -22.86 7.10 3.33
C LYS A 181 -22.42 7.51 1.93
N GLU A 182 -23.36 7.40 0.99
CA GLU A 182 -23.16 7.91 -0.37
C GLU A 182 -23.42 9.42 -0.41
N GLY A 183 -22.51 10.14 -1.08
CA GLY A 183 -22.51 11.59 -1.22
C GLY A 183 -21.50 12.01 -2.31
N GLN A 184 -21.12 13.29 -2.36
CA GLN A 184 -20.08 13.75 -3.30
C GLN A 184 -18.73 13.03 -3.11
N GLN A 185 -18.43 12.62 -1.86
CA GLN A 185 -17.32 11.76 -1.52
C GLN A 185 -17.85 10.67 -0.58
N ARG A 186 -17.58 9.40 -0.90
CA ARG A 186 -18.03 8.25 -0.09
C ARG A 186 -17.38 8.35 1.29
N GLN A 187 -18.18 8.28 2.35
CA GLN A 187 -17.71 8.22 3.73
C GLN A 187 -17.91 6.82 4.27
N VAL A 188 -16.92 6.30 5.01
CA VAL A 188 -16.96 4.97 5.63
C VAL A 188 -16.37 5.06 7.03
N GLU A 189 -17.08 4.54 8.02
CA GLU A 189 -16.63 4.47 9.40
C GLU A 189 -16.85 3.07 9.97
N PRO A 190 -15.88 2.47 10.66
CA PRO A 190 -16.07 1.24 11.42
C PRO A 190 -17.21 1.37 12.42
N LEU A 191 -17.96 0.27 12.60
CA LEU A 191 -18.92 0.17 13.68
C LEU A 191 -18.19 -0.03 15.02
N ASP A 192 -18.60 0.74 16.02
CA ASP A 192 -18.09 0.73 17.38
C ASP A 192 -19.07 -0.03 18.29
N PRO A 193 -18.67 -1.15 18.91
CA PRO A 193 -19.44 -1.77 19.97
C PRO A 193 -19.41 -0.89 21.25
N PRO A 194 -20.31 -1.11 22.22
CA PRO A 194 -20.25 -0.43 23.52
C PRO A 194 -18.87 -0.57 24.18
N ALA A 195 -18.45 0.47 24.91
CA ALA A 195 -17.08 0.60 25.42
C ALA A 195 -16.59 -0.57 26.29
N ASP A 196 -17.50 -1.29 26.95
CA ASP A 196 -17.19 -2.41 27.85
C ASP A 196 -17.30 -3.79 27.18
N SER A 197 -17.49 -3.85 25.86
CA SER A 197 -17.66 -5.12 25.14
C SER A 197 -16.35 -5.90 25.06
N ALA A 198 -16.41 -7.20 25.34
CA ALA A 198 -15.24 -8.08 25.29
C ALA A 198 -15.05 -8.68 23.88
N PRO A 199 -13.80 -8.96 23.45
CA PRO A 199 -13.54 -9.74 22.24
C PRO A 199 -14.30 -11.07 22.24
N GLY A 200 -14.97 -11.37 21.12
CA GLY A 200 -15.81 -12.56 20.96
C GLY A 200 -17.25 -12.44 21.50
N GLU A 201 -17.63 -11.28 22.04
CA GLU A 201 -19.03 -11.04 22.40
C GLU A 201 -19.93 -11.07 21.16
N ARG A 202 -21.04 -11.82 21.27
CA ARG A 202 -21.97 -11.99 20.18
C ARG A 202 -22.83 -10.74 19.97
N ILE A 203 -22.83 -10.22 18.75
CA ILE A 203 -23.72 -9.15 18.28
C ILE A 203 -24.94 -9.78 17.60
N TYR A 204 -26.13 -9.23 17.87
CA TYR A 204 -27.39 -9.73 17.32
C TYR A 204 -28.31 -8.58 16.89
N VAL A 205 -29.34 -8.92 16.12
CA VAL A 205 -30.41 -7.99 15.78
C VAL A 205 -31.40 -7.93 16.93
N GLU A 206 -31.87 -6.74 17.28
CA GLU A 206 -32.96 -6.57 18.24
C GLU A 206 -34.18 -7.45 17.86
N GLY A 207 -34.59 -8.32 18.80
CA GLY A 207 -35.64 -9.33 18.59
C GLY A 207 -35.20 -10.67 18.00
N TYR A 208 -33.90 -10.89 17.77
CA TYR A 208 -33.32 -12.15 17.26
C TYR A 208 -32.18 -12.69 18.15
N GLU A 209 -32.29 -12.50 19.45
CA GLU A 209 -31.21 -12.80 20.42
C GLU A 209 -30.85 -14.30 20.47
N ASN A 210 -31.85 -15.16 20.25
CA ASN A 210 -31.72 -16.61 20.34
C ASN A 210 -31.57 -17.31 18.97
N GLY A 211 -31.44 -16.56 17.87
CA GLY A 211 -31.20 -17.17 16.56
C GLY A 211 -29.86 -17.91 16.54
N GLU A 212 -29.74 -19.00 15.80
CA GLU A 212 -28.43 -19.61 15.51
C GLU A 212 -27.80 -18.92 14.29
N PRO A 213 -26.46 -18.75 14.24
CA PRO A 213 -25.80 -18.19 13.08
C PRO A 213 -25.92 -19.14 11.89
N GLU A 214 -26.77 -18.80 10.91
CA GLU A 214 -26.83 -19.48 9.62
C GLU A 214 -25.62 -19.14 8.74
N GLY A 215 -25.27 -20.02 7.81
CA GLY A 215 -24.18 -19.80 6.86
C GLY A 215 -24.56 -18.89 5.69
N GLU A 216 -23.56 -18.17 5.17
CA GLU A 216 -23.46 -17.52 3.85
C GLU A 216 -24.44 -16.39 3.44
N LEU A 217 -25.43 -16.01 4.25
CA LEU A 217 -26.24 -14.81 3.97
C LEU A 217 -26.43 -13.91 5.20
N ALA A 218 -25.84 -12.71 5.17
CA ALA A 218 -26.20 -11.62 6.07
C ALA A 218 -27.10 -10.62 5.32
N GLN A 219 -28.40 -10.60 5.63
CA GLN A 219 -29.33 -9.55 5.15
C GLN A 219 -29.87 -8.77 6.35
N TRP A 220 -29.60 -7.47 6.39
CA TRP A 220 -30.08 -6.57 7.43
C TRP A 220 -31.19 -5.65 6.89
N LYS A 221 -32.39 -5.75 7.46
CA LYS A 221 -33.58 -4.97 7.05
C LYS A 221 -33.98 -3.95 8.11
N GLY A 222 -33.17 -2.90 8.27
CA GLY A 222 -33.57 -1.68 9.00
C GLY A 222 -33.84 -1.84 10.51
N LYS A 223 -33.32 -2.89 11.15
CA LYS A 223 -33.34 -3.07 12.61
C LYS A 223 -32.02 -2.58 13.22
N ASN A 224 -31.92 -2.54 14.55
CA ASN A 224 -30.70 -2.14 15.28
C ASN A 224 -29.78 -3.35 15.56
N ILE A 225 -28.47 -3.20 15.32
CA ILE A 225 -27.40 -4.11 15.81
C ILE A 225 -27.15 -3.80 17.29
N VAL A 226 -27.28 -4.82 18.12
CA VAL A 226 -27.17 -4.69 19.58
C VAL A 226 -26.26 -5.79 20.13
N THR A 227 -25.60 -5.45 21.23
CA THR A 227 -24.88 -6.38 22.12
C THR A 227 -25.68 -6.51 23.42
N LYS A 228 -25.22 -7.34 24.36
CA LYS A 228 -25.83 -7.39 25.69
C LYS A 228 -25.67 -6.06 26.46
N LEU A 229 -24.66 -5.27 26.10
CA LEU A 229 -24.30 -4.02 26.76
C LEU A 229 -24.97 -2.80 26.13
N GLY A 230 -25.58 -2.94 24.96
CA GLY A 230 -26.28 -1.85 24.28
C GLY A 230 -26.11 -1.85 22.76
N PRO A 231 -26.59 -0.79 22.09
CA PRO A 231 -26.55 -0.68 20.63
C PRO A 231 -25.12 -0.46 20.12
N VAL A 232 -24.82 -1.07 18.98
CA VAL A 232 -23.61 -0.78 18.21
C VAL A 232 -23.83 0.52 17.45
N THR A 233 -22.82 1.39 17.46
CA THR A 233 -22.91 2.75 16.90
C THR A 233 -21.74 3.03 15.94
N CYS A 234 -21.69 4.21 15.36
CA CYS A 234 -20.51 4.74 14.68
C CYS A 234 -20.38 6.22 15.04
N LYS A 235 -19.17 6.77 14.91
CA LYS A 235 -18.84 8.10 15.45
C LYS A 235 -19.71 9.22 14.90
N THR A 236 -19.88 9.31 13.58
CA THR A 236 -20.52 10.49 12.97
C THR A 236 -21.58 10.18 11.92
N LEU A 237 -21.57 8.97 11.34
CA LEU A 237 -22.48 8.61 10.24
C LEU A 237 -23.88 8.19 10.69
N GLN A 238 -24.82 9.14 10.80
CA GLN A 238 -26.24 8.85 11.00
C GLN A 238 -26.99 8.67 9.67
N GLY A 239 -27.81 7.61 9.57
CA GLY A 239 -28.69 7.32 8.42
C GLY A 239 -27.99 6.70 7.20
N GLY A 240 -26.78 6.14 7.36
CA GLY A 240 -26.05 5.43 6.32
C GLY A 240 -26.47 3.95 6.17
N SER A 241 -25.91 3.27 5.16
CA SER A 241 -26.01 1.83 5.00
C SER A 241 -24.87 1.12 5.72
N ILE A 242 -25.10 -0.12 6.16
CA ILE A 242 -24.05 -0.98 6.72
C ILE A 242 -23.52 -1.86 5.60
N SER A 243 -22.19 -1.90 5.44
CA SER A 243 -21.48 -2.67 4.41
C SER A 243 -20.21 -3.29 4.94
#